data_AF-A0A7C9PNC2-F1
#
_entry.id   AF-A0A7C9PNC2-F1
#
_cell.length_a   1.000
_cell.length_b   1.000
_cell.length_c   1.000
_cell.angle_alpha   90.00
_cell.angle_beta   90.00
_cell.angle_gamma   90.00
#
_symmetry.space_group_name_H-M   'P 1'
#
loop_
_entity.id
_entity.type
_entity.pdbx_description
1 polymer ?
#
loop_
_entity_poly.entity_id
_entity_poly.type
_entity_poly.pdbx_seq_one_letter_code
_entity_poly.pdbx_strand_id
1 'polypeptide(L)'
;MRSAGVAALLVAGLALVGCTAPTATPTTAPSASANASAAPVTALGALHPVFPDPVSDTSVEKESTRVADAIQALIASPAVVHVDDHARLVPATSTNGRYYGILRTVTVDASLDPIAQTTAMAKLLVAAGWIERQTGSDTGKYLDALASGTDATRSWFVIVGADSTDSSSPVVTIQLASPDLGPPTQ
;
A
#
# COMPACT_ATOMS: atom_id res chain seq x y z
N MET A 1 46.77 15.07 20.68
CA MET A 1 47.08 14.07 21.73
C MET A 1 46.40 12.77 21.33
N ARG A 2 47.16 11.68 21.29
CA ARG A 2 46.76 10.31 20.92
C ARG A 2 46.12 9.60 22.12
N SER A 3 45.21 8.66 21.84
CA SER A 3 44.93 7.37 22.53
C SER A 3 43.67 6.75 21.87
N ALA A 4 43.76 5.76 20.97
CA ALA A 4 43.94 4.30 21.18
C ALA A 4 42.79 3.69 22.01
N GLY A 5 41.89 2.87 21.45
CA GLY A 5 42.04 1.42 21.16
C GLY A 5 41.11 0.65 22.13
N VAL A 6 40.30 -0.34 21.75
CA VAL A 6 40.66 -1.77 21.67
C VAL A 6 39.49 -2.54 21.00
N ALA A 7 39.84 -3.45 20.08
CA ALA A 7 38.99 -4.51 19.58
C ALA A 7 39.20 -5.80 20.40
N ALA A 8 38.17 -6.64 20.55
CA ALA A 8 38.32 -8.01 21.02
C ALA A 8 37.37 -8.95 20.25
N LEU A 9 37.98 -9.97 19.65
CA LEU A 9 37.44 -11.11 18.89
C LEU A 9 37.63 -12.37 19.75
N LEU A 10 36.80 -13.41 19.58
CA LEU A 10 36.98 -14.88 19.83
C LEU A 10 35.61 -15.48 20.21
N VAL A 11 34.92 -16.36 19.45
CA VAL A 11 35.20 -17.69 18.87
C VAL A 11 35.39 -18.81 19.90
N ALA A 12 34.41 -19.72 19.98
CA ALA A 12 34.49 -21.17 20.24
C ALA A 12 33.05 -21.74 20.22
N GLY A 13 32.70 -22.93 19.74
CA GLY A 13 33.44 -24.08 19.21
C GLY A 13 32.45 -25.23 19.00
N LEU A 14 32.67 -26.06 17.98
CA LEU A 14 31.92 -27.27 17.63
C LEU A 14 32.01 -28.35 18.73
N ALA A 15 30.96 -29.18 18.82
CA ALA A 15 31.09 -30.55 19.32
C ALA A 15 30.38 -31.53 18.36
N LEU A 16 31.16 -32.47 17.80
CA LEU A 16 30.70 -33.68 17.11
C LEU A 16 30.75 -34.87 18.07
N VAL A 17 29.65 -35.62 18.17
CA VAL A 17 29.54 -37.06 18.52
C VAL A 17 28.23 -37.53 17.84
N GLY A 18 28.05 -38.64 17.12
CA GLY A 18 28.76 -39.91 16.96
C GLY A 18 27.72 -41.06 16.93
N CYS A 19 27.30 -41.48 15.73
CA CYS A 19 26.68 -42.74 15.25
C CYS A 19 25.82 -43.67 16.15
N THR A 20 24.60 -44.02 15.69
CA THR A 20 24.19 -45.41 15.33
C THR A 20 22.89 -45.39 14.50
N ALA A 21 22.86 -46.12 13.38
CA ALA A 21 21.67 -46.34 12.56
C ALA A 21 20.80 -47.49 13.10
N PRO A 22 19.48 -47.45 12.86
CA PRO A 22 18.73 -48.67 12.58
C PRO A 22 18.03 -48.62 11.21
N THR A 23 18.04 -49.79 10.59
CA THR A 23 17.43 -50.18 9.31
C THR A 23 15.91 -50.00 9.29
N ALA A 24 15.45 -49.31 8.25
CA ALA A 24 14.16 -49.33 7.53
C ALA A 24 12.87 -49.77 8.23
N THR A 25 11.92 -48.83 8.30
CA THR A 25 10.48 -49.08 8.10
C THR A 25 9.99 -48.03 7.08
N PRO A 26 9.26 -48.38 6.01
CA PRO A 26 8.77 -47.39 5.06
C PRO A 26 7.56 -46.68 5.67
N THR A 27 7.80 -45.62 6.44
CA THR A 27 6.76 -44.67 6.79
C THR A 27 6.79 -43.58 5.72
N THR A 28 5.68 -43.48 4.99
CA THR A 28 5.35 -42.43 4.03
C THR A 28 5.96 -41.09 4.43
N ALA A 29 7.00 -40.68 3.70
CA ALA A 29 7.56 -39.34 3.82
C ALA A 29 6.43 -38.34 3.49
N PRO A 30 6.15 -37.34 4.34
CA PRO A 30 5.42 -36.20 3.84
C PRO A 30 6.30 -35.59 2.76
N SER A 31 5.82 -35.63 1.51
CA SER A 31 6.40 -34.86 0.43
C SER A 31 6.56 -33.43 0.92
N ALA A 32 7.80 -33.02 1.15
CA ALA A 32 8.15 -31.61 1.21
C ALA A 32 7.79 -31.06 -0.17
N SER A 33 6.55 -30.57 -0.28
CA SER A 33 6.13 -29.80 -1.42
C SER A 33 7.00 -28.56 -1.39
N ALA A 34 7.99 -28.54 -2.27
CA ALA A 34 8.71 -27.34 -2.65
C ALA A 34 7.69 -26.41 -3.33
N ASN A 35 6.80 -25.81 -2.53
CA ASN A 35 6.02 -24.70 -3.00
C ASN A 35 6.95 -23.50 -2.94
N ALA A 36 7.40 -23.15 -4.15
CA ALA A 36 8.25 -22.03 -4.47
C ALA A 36 7.98 -20.84 -3.54
N SER A 37 9.06 -20.35 -2.95
CA SER A 37 9.16 -18.97 -2.51
C SER A 37 8.86 -18.09 -3.74
N ALA A 38 7.60 -17.70 -3.89
CA ALA A 38 7.25 -16.57 -4.73
C ALA A 38 7.74 -15.32 -3.99
N ALA A 39 8.82 -14.74 -4.50
CA ALA A 39 9.28 -13.42 -4.11
C ALA A 39 8.12 -12.38 -4.23
N PRO A 40 8.20 -11.21 -3.56
CA PRO A 40 7.09 -10.36 -3.10
C PRO A 40 6.36 -9.53 -4.19
N VAL A 41 6.21 -10.07 -5.39
CA VAL A 41 5.64 -9.38 -6.57
C VAL A 41 4.11 -9.21 -6.47
N THR A 42 3.44 -9.89 -5.54
CA THR A 42 1.96 -9.87 -5.42
C THR A 42 1.39 -8.76 -4.54
N ALA A 43 2.15 -8.24 -3.58
CA ALA A 43 1.63 -7.20 -2.66
C ALA A 43 1.76 -5.78 -3.24
N LEU A 44 2.93 -5.44 -3.79
CA LEU A 44 3.14 -4.12 -4.43
C LEU A 44 2.35 -3.98 -5.73
N GLY A 45 2.23 -5.06 -6.52
CA GLY A 45 1.43 -5.05 -7.74
C GLY A 45 -0.05 -4.73 -7.49
N ALA A 46 -0.59 -5.10 -6.32
CA ALA A 46 -1.97 -4.77 -5.96
C ALA A 46 -2.19 -3.28 -5.71
N LEU A 47 -1.13 -2.53 -5.35
CA LEU A 47 -1.22 -1.09 -5.09
C LEU A 47 -1.22 -0.24 -6.36
N HIS A 48 -0.78 -0.79 -7.50
CA HIS A 48 -0.76 -0.05 -8.76
C HIS A 48 -2.04 -0.35 -9.57
N PRO A 49 -2.69 0.67 -10.17
CA PRO A 49 -3.83 0.45 -11.05
C PRO A 49 -3.40 -0.19 -12.38
N VAL A 50 -4.32 -0.93 -12.98
CA VAL A 50 -4.22 -1.50 -14.31
C VAL A 50 -5.25 -0.79 -15.20
N PHE A 51 -4.79 -0.14 -16.26
CA PHE A 51 -5.70 0.52 -17.19
C PHE A 51 -6.60 -0.52 -17.88
N PRO A 52 -7.94 -0.43 -17.75
CA PRO A 52 -8.84 -1.45 -18.26
C PRO A 52 -8.92 -1.42 -19.79
N ASP A 53 -9.13 -2.59 -20.38
CA ASP A 53 -9.42 -2.76 -21.80
C ASP A 53 -10.56 -3.81 -21.94
N PRO A 54 -11.78 -3.41 -22.35
CA PRO A 54 -12.20 -2.07 -22.75
C PRO A 54 -12.37 -1.11 -21.56
N VAL A 55 -12.25 0.19 -21.84
CA VAL A 55 -12.56 1.27 -20.88
C VAL A 55 -14.07 1.49 -20.82
N SER A 56 -14.64 1.38 -19.63
CA SER A 56 -16.07 1.61 -19.32
C SER A 56 -16.25 2.04 -17.87
N ASP A 57 -17.39 2.66 -17.54
CA ASP A 57 -17.74 3.08 -16.18
C ASP A 57 -17.57 1.92 -15.18
N THR A 58 -18.13 0.74 -15.49
CA THR A 58 -18.03 -0.45 -14.64
C THR A 58 -16.60 -0.95 -14.48
N SER A 59 -15.81 -0.96 -15.56
CA SER A 59 -14.41 -1.42 -15.48
C SER A 59 -13.54 -0.49 -14.63
N VAL A 60 -13.81 0.82 -14.71
CA VAL A 60 -13.06 1.86 -14.01
C VAL A 60 -13.48 1.94 -12.56
N GLU A 61 -14.77 1.81 -12.28
CA GLU A 61 -15.29 1.64 -10.93
C GLU A 61 -14.63 0.42 -10.27
N LYS A 62 -14.69 -0.74 -10.91
CA LYS A 62 -14.10 -1.97 -10.37
C LYS A 62 -12.62 -1.79 -10.05
N GLU A 63 -11.86 -1.22 -10.98
CA GLU A 63 -10.43 -1.03 -10.80
C GLU A 63 -10.11 0.02 -9.73
N SER A 64 -10.84 1.13 -9.70
CA SER A 64 -10.66 2.18 -8.69
C SER A 64 -10.97 1.65 -7.29
N THR A 65 -12.04 0.87 -7.14
CA THR A 65 -12.39 0.21 -5.87
C THR A 65 -11.32 -0.79 -5.46
N ARG A 66 -10.85 -1.64 -6.39
CA ARG A 66 -9.78 -2.61 -6.12
C ARG A 66 -8.51 -1.92 -5.58
N VAL A 67 -8.11 -0.82 -6.20
CA VAL A 67 -6.93 -0.05 -5.80
C VAL A 67 -7.17 0.64 -4.45
N ALA A 68 -8.31 1.31 -4.26
CA ALA A 68 -8.64 1.95 -2.98
C ALA A 68 -8.67 0.96 -1.82
N ASP A 69 -9.20 -0.26 -2.04
CA ASP A 69 -9.18 -1.35 -1.06
C ASP A 69 -7.76 -1.79 -0.73
N ALA A 70 -6.91 -1.96 -1.75
CA ALA A 70 -5.51 -2.32 -1.55
C ALA A 70 -4.73 -1.25 -0.77
N ILE A 71 -5.01 0.04 -1.03
CA ILE A 71 -4.39 1.17 -0.32
C ILE A 71 -4.89 1.23 1.13
N GLN A 72 -6.20 1.10 1.37
CA GLN A 72 -6.76 1.09 2.72
C GLN A 72 -6.22 -0.09 3.54
N ALA A 73 -6.01 -1.25 2.92
CA ALA A 73 -5.44 -2.42 3.57
C ALA A 73 -3.99 -2.23 4.07
N LEU A 74 -3.33 -1.13 3.69
CA LEU A 74 -2.04 -0.75 4.28
C LEU A 74 -2.18 -0.23 5.72
N ILE A 75 -3.38 0.20 6.12
CA ILE A 75 -3.70 0.56 7.50
C ILE A 75 -3.99 -0.74 8.27
N ALA A 76 -3.28 -0.97 9.36
CA ALA A 76 -3.47 -2.16 10.17
C ALA A 76 -4.92 -2.26 10.67
N SER A 77 -5.66 -3.32 10.30
CA SER A 77 -7.08 -3.47 10.67
C SER A 77 -7.40 -3.30 12.16
N PRO A 78 -6.57 -3.77 13.12
CA PRO A 78 -6.84 -3.54 14.54
C PRO A 78 -6.86 -2.06 14.95
N ALA A 79 -6.23 -1.19 14.15
CA ALA A 79 -6.20 0.25 14.37
C ALA A 79 -7.34 0.98 13.65
N VAL A 80 -8.16 0.32 12.83
CA VAL A 80 -9.28 0.97 12.15
C VAL A 80 -10.50 1.00 13.07
N VAL A 81 -10.95 2.20 13.42
CA VAL A 81 -12.13 2.42 14.26
C VAL A 81 -13.37 2.60 13.40
N HIS A 82 -13.27 3.42 12.35
CA HIS A 82 -14.36 3.71 11.44
C HIS A 82 -13.84 4.02 10.04
N VAL A 83 -14.65 3.72 9.02
CA VAL A 83 -14.38 4.08 7.63
C VAL A 83 -15.62 4.79 7.08
N ASP A 84 -15.45 6.06 6.75
CA ASP A 84 -16.42 6.82 5.96
C ASP A 84 -16.01 6.74 4.48
N ASP A 85 -16.79 6.02 3.66
CA ASP A 85 -16.49 5.72 2.26
C ASP A 85 -17.50 6.38 1.32
N HIS A 86 -17.01 7.29 0.47
CA HIS A 86 -17.78 7.95 -0.57
C HIS A 86 -17.20 7.62 -1.93
N ALA A 87 -17.83 6.71 -2.66
CA ALA A 87 -17.47 6.33 -4.02
C ALA A 87 -18.59 6.72 -4.99
N ARG A 88 -18.25 7.38 -6.11
CA ARG A 88 -19.23 7.71 -7.15
C ARG A 88 -18.59 8.00 -8.50
N LEU A 89 -19.38 7.78 -9.55
CA LEU A 89 -19.13 8.37 -10.86
C LEU A 89 -19.44 9.88 -10.82
N VAL A 90 -18.41 10.70 -11.00
CA VAL A 90 -18.52 12.16 -11.05
C VAL A 90 -18.80 12.58 -12.49
N PRO A 91 -19.92 13.28 -12.77
CA PRO A 91 -20.26 13.69 -14.12
C PRO A 91 -19.25 14.69 -14.68
N ALA A 92 -19.13 14.71 -16.01
CA ALA A 92 -18.32 15.71 -16.69
C ALA A 92 -18.82 17.14 -16.38
N THR A 93 -17.87 18.07 -16.31
CA THR A 93 -18.09 19.51 -16.17
C THR A 93 -17.55 20.21 -17.43
N SER A 94 -17.63 21.54 -17.48
CA SER A 94 -17.05 22.31 -18.59
C SER A 94 -15.53 22.24 -18.68
N THR A 95 -14.85 21.87 -17.60
CA THR A 95 -13.37 21.88 -17.51
C THR A 95 -12.76 20.50 -17.25
N ASN A 96 -13.54 19.55 -16.72
CA ASN A 96 -13.09 18.20 -16.41
C ASN A 96 -14.02 17.19 -17.05
N GLY A 97 -13.49 16.14 -17.67
CA GLY A 97 -14.32 15.04 -18.12
C GLY A 97 -14.85 14.19 -16.97
N ARG A 98 -15.56 13.12 -17.31
CA ARG A 98 -16.23 12.24 -16.35
C ARG A 98 -15.21 11.28 -15.74
N TYR A 99 -15.27 11.02 -14.45
CA TYR A 99 -14.33 10.11 -13.77
C TYR A 99 -14.99 9.41 -12.58
N TYR A 100 -14.42 8.31 -12.13
CA TYR A 100 -14.83 7.66 -10.88
C TYR A 100 -13.95 8.17 -9.73
N GLY A 101 -14.58 8.71 -8.70
CA GLY A 101 -13.91 9.25 -7.52
C GLY A 101 -14.24 8.43 -6.28
N ILE A 102 -13.23 8.19 -5.44
CA ILE A 102 -13.36 7.57 -4.13
C ILE A 102 -12.73 8.51 -3.10
N LEU A 103 -13.45 8.77 -2.01
CA LEU A 103 -12.93 9.43 -0.82
C LEU A 103 -13.20 8.53 0.38
N ARG A 104 -12.13 8.07 1.02
CA ARG A 104 -12.18 7.30 2.25
C ARG A 104 -11.53 8.09 3.37
N THR A 105 -12.28 8.30 4.44
CA THR A 105 -11.75 8.83 5.70
C THR A 105 -11.77 7.71 6.72
N VAL A 106 -10.59 7.28 7.13
CA VAL A 106 -10.39 6.19 8.07
C VAL A 106 -10.05 6.81 9.42
N THR A 107 -11.00 6.78 10.36
CA THR A 107 -10.70 7.10 11.76
C THR A 107 -9.93 5.93 12.35
N VAL A 108 -8.78 6.24 12.94
CA VAL A 108 -7.87 5.24 13.51
C VAL A 108 -7.80 5.36 15.03
N ASP A 109 -7.32 4.29 15.67
CA ASP A 109 -7.09 4.26 17.10
C ASP A 109 -6.07 5.33 17.51
N ALA A 110 -6.27 5.96 18.67
CA ALA A 110 -5.42 7.03 19.17
C ALA A 110 -3.96 6.61 19.44
N SER A 111 -3.69 5.30 19.55
CA SER A 111 -2.34 4.76 19.67
C SER A 111 -1.58 4.68 18.34
N LEU A 112 -2.28 4.80 17.20
CA LEU A 112 -1.64 4.85 15.88
C LEU A 112 -1.17 6.28 15.62
N ASP A 113 0.08 6.44 15.16
CA ASP A 113 0.55 7.70 14.58
C ASP A 113 0.08 7.76 13.11
N PRO A 114 -0.96 8.57 12.78
CA PRO A 114 -1.49 8.60 11.42
C PRO A 114 -0.50 9.23 10.43
N ILE A 115 0.39 10.13 10.88
CA ILE A 115 1.37 10.77 10.01
C ILE A 115 2.44 9.76 9.62
N ALA A 116 2.98 9.00 10.58
CA ALA A 116 3.94 7.95 10.30
C ALA A 116 3.33 6.86 9.42
N GLN A 117 2.10 6.44 9.70
CA GLN A 117 1.36 5.47 8.90
C GLN A 117 1.19 5.95 7.44
N THR A 118 0.70 7.18 7.22
CA THR A 118 0.48 7.70 5.87
C THR A 118 1.79 7.98 5.12
N THR A 119 2.84 8.40 5.82
CA THR A 119 4.18 8.53 5.23
C THR A 119 4.71 7.18 4.75
N ALA A 120 4.51 6.11 5.53
CA ALA A 120 4.88 4.75 5.13
C ALA A 120 4.03 4.27 3.95
N MET A 121 2.73 4.59 3.95
CA MET A 121 1.81 4.30 2.86
C MET A 121 2.27 4.94 1.54
N ALA A 122 2.61 6.23 1.55
CA ALA A 122 3.11 6.92 0.37
C ALA A 122 4.40 6.29 -0.18
N LYS A 123 5.35 5.92 0.69
CA LYS A 123 6.58 5.20 0.28
C LYS A 123 6.28 3.85 -0.38
N LEU A 124 5.28 3.12 0.12
CA LEU A 124 4.84 1.86 -0.51
C LEU A 124 4.19 2.10 -1.87
N LEU A 125 3.43 3.18 -2.04
CA LEU A 125 2.88 3.57 -3.34
C LEU A 125 3.99 3.92 -4.33
N VAL A 126 4.98 4.72 -3.93
CA VAL A 126 6.15 5.00 -4.77
C VAL A 126 6.89 3.71 -5.13
N ALA A 127 7.10 2.81 -4.17
CA ALA A 127 7.72 1.50 -4.43
C ALA A 127 6.87 0.61 -5.36
N ALA A 128 5.55 0.79 -5.38
CA ALA A 128 4.64 0.12 -6.29
C ALA A 128 4.59 0.74 -7.70
N GLY A 129 5.31 1.85 -7.94
CA GLY A 129 5.41 2.50 -9.25
C GLY A 129 4.63 3.81 -9.38
N TRP A 130 3.98 4.28 -8.31
CA TRP A 130 3.37 5.61 -8.32
C TRP A 130 4.43 6.71 -8.38
N ILE A 131 4.10 7.81 -9.04
CA ILE A 131 4.95 8.97 -9.21
C ILE A 131 4.49 10.06 -8.25
N GLU A 132 5.33 10.40 -7.27
CA GLU A 132 5.12 11.53 -6.37
C GLU A 132 5.03 12.84 -7.19
N ARG A 133 4.01 13.65 -6.91
CA ARG A 133 3.75 14.93 -7.59
C ARG A 133 3.92 16.10 -6.65
N GLN A 134 3.42 15.95 -5.43
CA GLN A 134 3.45 16.98 -4.41
C GLN A 134 3.31 16.36 -3.03
N THR A 135 4.19 16.75 -2.13
CA THR A 135 4.09 16.39 -0.72
C THR A 135 3.98 17.67 0.11
N GLY A 136 3.16 17.62 1.15
CA GLY A 136 2.93 18.73 2.08
C GLY A 136 2.85 18.21 3.51
N SER A 137 3.37 19.00 4.45
CA SER A 137 3.21 18.73 5.87
C SER A 137 3.01 20.03 6.61
N ASP A 138 2.21 19.96 7.67
CA ASP A 138 2.00 21.03 8.64
C ASP A 138 1.86 20.39 10.04
N THR A 139 1.72 21.20 11.07
CA THR A 139 1.56 20.75 12.45
C THR A 139 0.34 19.83 12.56
N GLY A 140 0.59 18.54 12.81
CA GLY A 140 -0.45 17.53 12.92
C GLY A 140 -1.09 17.11 11.59
N LYS A 141 -0.52 17.48 10.44
CA LYS A 141 -1.08 17.13 9.12
C LYS A 141 -0.01 16.67 8.14
N TYR A 142 -0.38 15.72 7.29
CA TYR A 142 0.45 15.24 6.19
C TYR A 142 -0.41 15.02 4.95
N LEU A 143 0.15 15.27 3.77
CA LEU A 143 -0.49 15.02 2.49
C LEU A 143 0.56 14.64 1.46
N ASP A 144 0.22 13.64 0.64
CA ASP A 144 1.03 13.24 -0.50
C ASP A 144 0.14 12.95 -1.70
N ALA A 145 0.42 13.61 -2.83
CA ALA A 145 -0.30 13.47 -4.08
C ALA A 145 0.56 12.72 -5.09
N LEU A 146 0.04 11.61 -5.61
CA LEU A 146 0.72 10.72 -6.53
C LEU A 146 -0.11 10.45 -7.78
N ALA A 147 0.57 10.14 -8.88
CA ALA A 147 -0.03 9.71 -10.14
C ALA A 147 0.48 8.31 -10.52
N SER A 148 -0.37 7.47 -11.10
CA SER A 148 0.03 6.12 -11.52
C SER A 148 0.84 6.09 -12.82
N GLY A 149 1.12 7.25 -13.42
CA GLY A 149 1.80 7.37 -14.70
C GLY A 149 1.99 8.82 -15.11
N THR A 150 2.67 9.02 -16.25
CA THR A 150 2.93 10.35 -16.83
C THR A 150 1.87 10.79 -17.84
N ASP A 151 1.08 9.85 -18.36
CA ASP A 151 -0.01 10.11 -19.30
C ASP A 151 -1.30 10.40 -18.52
N ALA A 152 -1.69 11.68 -18.47
CA ALA A 152 -2.87 12.11 -17.73
C ALA A 152 -4.17 11.45 -18.19
N THR A 153 -4.26 11.01 -19.46
CA THR A 153 -5.46 10.36 -20.00
C THR A 153 -5.60 8.90 -19.56
N ARG A 154 -4.54 8.34 -18.97
CA ARG A 154 -4.48 6.93 -18.54
C ARG A 154 -4.02 6.73 -17.09
N SER A 155 -3.84 7.83 -16.36
CA SER A 155 -3.33 7.80 -14.99
C SER A 155 -4.44 7.98 -13.97
N TRP A 156 -4.41 7.15 -12.93
CA TRP A 156 -5.12 7.45 -11.69
C TRP A 156 -4.31 8.47 -10.91
N PHE A 157 -5.02 9.27 -10.13
CA PHE A 157 -4.45 10.21 -9.18
C PHE A 157 -4.91 9.81 -7.79
N VAL A 158 -3.97 9.71 -6.85
CA VAL A 158 -4.27 9.43 -5.45
C VAL A 158 -3.68 10.54 -4.59
N ILE A 159 -4.43 10.95 -3.58
CA ILE A 159 -3.96 11.75 -2.48
C ILE A 159 -4.13 10.91 -1.23
N VAL A 160 -3.03 10.69 -0.51
CA VAL A 160 -3.06 10.11 0.83
C VAL A 160 -2.77 11.20 1.85
N GLY A 161 -3.56 11.27 2.91
CA GLY A 161 -3.44 12.32 3.92
C GLY A 161 -3.54 11.77 5.33
N ALA A 162 -3.07 12.54 6.29
CA ALA A 162 -3.26 12.29 7.70
C ALA A 162 -3.60 13.60 8.42
N ASP A 163 -4.45 13.50 9.43
CA ASP A 163 -4.72 14.57 10.38
C ASP A 163 -4.73 13.99 11.81
N SER A 164 -3.82 14.48 12.65
CA SER A 164 -3.68 14.14 14.06
C SER A 164 -4.00 15.33 14.99
N THR A 165 -4.60 16.39 14.46
CA THR A 165 -4.95 17.58 15.27
C THR A 165 -6.02 17.28 16.33
N ASP A 166 -6.90 16.30 16.05
CA ASP A 166 -7.73 15.66 17.07
C ASP A 166 -7.11 14.32 17.49
N SER A 167 -6.40 14.31 18.62
CA SER A 167 -5.74 13.11 19.14
C SER A 167 -6.73 12.04 19.61
N SER A 168 -8.01 12.36 19.79
CA SER A 168 -9.04 11.39 20.20
C SER A 168 -9.65 10.66 19.01
N SER A 169 -9.49 11.19 17.81
CA SER A 169 -10.00 10.61 16.57
C SER A 169 -9.08 10.98 15.39
N PRO A 170 -7.81 10.53 15.41
CA PRO A 170 -6.91 10.74 14.29
C PRO A 170 -7.48 10.10 13.03
N VAL A 171 -7.18 10.69 11.87
CA VAL A 171 -7.69 10.21 10.59
C VAL A 171 -6.59 10.02 9.56
N VAL A 172 -6.78 9.00 8.72
CA VAL A 172 -6.07 8.80 7.46
C VAL A 172 -7.06 8.98 6.33
N THR A 173 -6.71 9.75 5.31
CA THR A 173 -7.57 9.98 4.14
C THR A 173 -6.96 9.36 2.89
N ILE A 174 -7.80 8.79 2.04
CA ILE A 174 -7.45 8.27 0.73
C ILE A 174 -8.44 8.88 -0.26
N GLN A 175 -7.97 9.74 -1.15
CA GLN A 175 -8.74 10.29 -2.24
C GLN A 175 -8.18 9.75 -3.55
N LEU A 176 -8.96 8.96 -4.27
CA LEU A 176 -8.58 8.36 -5.55
C LEU A 176 -9.48 8.89 -6.66
N ALA A 177 -8.89 9.28 -7.78
CA ALA A 177 -9.59 9.64 -8.99
C ALA A 177 -9.09 8.78 -10.16
N SER A 178 -10.02 8.21 -10.92
CA SER A 178 -9.71 7.55 -12.17
C SER A 178 -9.26 8.52 -13.26
N PRO A 179 -8.69 8.02 -14.37
CA PRO A 179 -8.53 8.82 -15.58
C PRO A 179 -9.88 9.35 -16.08
N ASP A 180 -9.79 10.36 -16.94
CA ASP A 180 -10.94 10.88 -17.68
C ASP A 180 -11.52 9.78 -18.59
N LEU A 181 -12.81 9.52 -18.46
CA LEU A 181 -13.57 8.54 -19.23
C LEU A 181 -14.18 9.13 -20.51
N GLY A 182 -13.93 10.41 -20.77
CA GLY A 182 -14.56 11.14 -21.85
C GLY A 182 -16.07 11.31 -21.64
N PRO A 183 -16.82 11.66 -22.70
CA PRO A 183 -18.27 11.77 -22.63
C PRO A 183 -18.92 10.40 -22.31
N PRO A 184 -20.19 10.39 -21.86
CA PRO A 184 -20.93 9.14 -21.70
C PRO A 184 -20.90 8.31 -22.99
N THR A 185 -20.53 7.03 -22.88
CA THR A 185 -20.74 6.07 -23.96
C THR A 185 -22.25 5.89 -24.13
N GLN A 186 -22.79 6.35 -25.26
CA GLN A 186 -24.19 6.15 -25.64
C GLN A 186 -24.45 4.71 -26.06
#